data_AF-F0YT55-F1
#
_entry.id   AF-F0YT55-F1
#
_cell.length_a   1.000
_cell.length_b   1.000
_cell.length_c   1.000
_cell.angle_alpha   90.00
_cell.angle_beta   90.00
_cell.angle_gamma   90.00
#
_symmetry.space_group_name_H-M   'P 1'
#
loop_
_entity.id
_entity.type
_entity.pdbx_description
1 polymer ?
#
loop_
_entity_poly.entity_id
_entity_poly.type
_entity_poly.pdbx_seq_one_letter_code
_entity_poly.pdbx_strand_id
1 'polypeptide(L)'
;MATEFERYLPAGEATDAQRRLGQAGEALAAAWLRRAAADSELSKMFGNADDYVVIWNNMGVERGLPYDIVLKGARGELFFEVKTTAVDDEHKPMEISVNHLDFARAHPAGYFILRVFAAREADTFRACSVSVFSGVAEAIENKAIRLMLRM
;
A
#
# COMPACT_ATOMS: atom_id res chain seq x y z
N MET A 1 24.75 18.52 10.41
CA MET A 1 24.43 18.47 8.97
C MET A 1 22.95 18.76 8.85
N ALA A 2 22.61 19.94 8.33
CA ALA A 2 21.23 20.41 8.25
C ALA A 2 20.47 19.60 7.18
N THR A 3 19.33 19.09 7.60
CA THR A 3 18.33 18.35 6.88
C THR A 3 17.77 19.11 5.68
N GLU A 4 17.94 18.58 4.46
CA GLU A 4 17.13 18.93 3.29
C GLU A 4 15.68 18.44 3.52
N PHE A 5 14.90 19.22 4.27
CA PHE A 5 13.43 19.13 4.32
C PHE A 5 12.77 20.29 3.57
N GLU A 6 13.55 21.08 2.81
CA GLU A 6 13.05 22.21 2.03
C GLU A 6 12.94 21.85 0.55
N ARG A 7 11.69 21.55 0.16
CA ARG A 7 11.05 21.71 -1.17
C ARG A 7 10.20 20.49 -1.53
N TYR A 8 9.08 20.35 -0.83
CA TYR A 8 7.95 19.63 -1.41
C TYR A 8 6.73 20.55 -1.37
N LEU A 9 6.12 20.69 -2.54
CA LEU A 9 5.12 21.67 -2.95
C LEU A 9 3.87 21.65 -2.06
N PRO A 10 3.09 22.74 -2.01
CA PRO A 10 1.83 22.75 -1.26
C PRO A 10 0.90 21.65 -1.77
N ALA A 11 0.24 20.95 -0.84
CA ALA A 11 -0.76 19.94 -1.11
C ALA A 11 -1.92 20.56 -1.92
N GLY A 12 -1.87 20.41 -3.24
CA GLY A 12 -3.05 20.55 -4.08
C GLY A 12 -3.93 19.31 -3.92
N GLU A 13 -5.24 19.44 -4.10
CA GLU A 13 -6.09 18.28 -4.31
C GLU A 13 -5.47 17.37 -5.38
N ALA A 14 -5.47 16.06 -5.14
CA ALA A 14 -4.98 15.11 -6.12
C ALA A 14 -5.70 15.34 -7.45
N THR A 15 -4.92 15.57 -8.51
CA THR A 15 -5.47 15.72 -9.86
C THR A 15 -6.27 14.48 -10.25
N ASP A 16 -7.24 14.60 -11.17
CA ASP A 16 -7.99 13.46 -11.70
C ASP A 16 -7.08 12.33 -12.21
N ALA A 17 -5.93 12.68 -12.77
CA ALA A 17 -4.96 11.71 -13.27
C ALA A 17 -4.26 10.96 -12.12
N GLN A 18 -3.97 11.64 -11.00
CA GLN A 18 -3.41 11.00 -9.80
C GLN A 18 -4.44 10.10 -9.12
N ARG A 19 -5.70 10.56 -9.01
CA ARG A 19 -6.80 9.74 -8.45
C ARG A 19 -7.02 8.47 -9.26
N ARG A 20 -7.10 8.59 -10.60
CA ARG A 20 -7.23 7.43 -11.50
C ARG A 20 -6.05 6.46 -11.38
N LEU A 21 -4.82 6.98 -11.25
CA LEU A 21 -3.63 6.15 -11.04
C LEU A 21 -3.69 5.41 -9.69
N GLY A 22 -4.08 6.09 -8.61
CA GLY A 22 -4.26 5.48 -7.30
C GLY A 22 -5.25 4.31 -7.36
N GLN A 23 -6.45 4.57 -7.89
CA GLN A 23 -7.51 3.56 -8.06
C GLN A 23 -7.07 2.37 -8.93
N ALA A 24 -6.33 2.63 -10.02
CA ALA A 24 -5.79 1.57 -10.86
C ALA A 24 -4.80 0.69 -10.08
N GLY A 25 -3.91 1.29 -9.28
CA GLY A 25 -2.99 0.55 -8.43
C GLY A 25 -3.70 -0.25 -7.33
N GLU A 26 -4.73 0.31 -6.69
CA GLU A 26 -5.55 -0.43 -5.72
C GLU A 26 -6.27 -1.64 -6.36
N ALA A 27 -6.81 -1.46 -7.57
CA ALA A 27 -7.42 -2.56 -8.31
C ALA A 27 -6.40 -3.68 -8.65
N LEU A 28 -5.19 -3.30 -9.05
CA LEU A 28 -4.08 -4.22 -9.32
C LEU A 28 -3.62 -4.94 -8.05
N ALA A 29 -3.49 -4.22 -6.93
CA ALA A 29 -3.15 -4.78 -5.62
C ALA A 29 -4.21 -5.79 -5.15
N ALA A 30 -5.49 -5.46 -5.27
CA ALA A 30 -6.59 -6.36 -4.92
C ALA A 30 -6.59 -7.62 -5.80
N ALA A 31 -6.35 -7.48 -7.12
CA ALA A 31 -6.23 -8.62 -8.03
C ALA A 31 -5.02 -9.51 -7.68
N TRP A 32 -3.88 -8.91 -7.34
CA TRP A 32 -2.70 -9.63 -6.89
C TRP A 32 -2.96 -10.42 -5.61
N LEU A 33 -3.53 -9.78 -4.58
CA LEU A 33 -3.86 -10.42 -3.31
C LEU A 33 -4.84 -11.59 -3.49
N ARG A 34 -5.86 -11.45 -4.36
CA ARG A 34 -6.80 -12.53 -4.66
C ARG A 34 -6.10 -13.73 -5.31
N ARG A 35 -5.17 -13.48 -6.22
CA ARG A 35 -4.38 -14.55 -6.83
C ARG A 35 -3.44 -15.19 -5.82
N ALA A 36 -2.71 -14.40 -5.05
CA ALA A 36 -1.82 -14.89 -4.01
C ALA A 36 -2.56 -15.72 -2.96
N ALA A 37 -3.83 -15.38 -2.66
CA ALA A 37 -4.70 -16.17 -1.81
C ALA A 37 -5.00 -17.54 -2.44
N ALA A 38 -5.41 -17.55 -3.72
CA ALA A 38 -5.71 -18.78 -4.45
C ALA A 38 -4.48 -19.69 -4.61
N ASP A 39 -3.29 -19.11 -4.79
CA ASP A 39 -2.03 -19.83 -4.97
C ASP A 39 -1.37 -20.22 -3.62
N SER A 40 -2.03 -19.98 -2.48
CA SER A 40 -1.50 -20.20 -1.11
C SER A 40 -0.19 -19.44 -0.80
N GLU A 41 0.16 -18.44 -1.60
CA GLU A 41 1.35 -17.60 -1.39
C GLU A 41 1.18 -16.69 -0.18
N LEU A 42 -0.04 -16.19 0.07
CA LEU A 42 -0.33 -15.43 1.31
C LEU A 42 -0.05 -16.27 2.56
N SER A 43 -0.33 -17.57 2.49
CA SER A 43 -0.07 -18.49 3.59
C SER A 43 1.42 -18.63 3.88
N LYS A 44 2.26 -18.56 2.85
CA LYS A 44 3.73 -18.54 2.99
C LYS A 44 4.23 -17.19 3.49
N MET A 45 3.67 -16.08 2.98
CA MET A 45 4.10 -14.72 3.33
C MET A 45 3.66 -14.28 4.72
N PHE A 46 2.46 -14.70 5.16
CA PHE A 46 1.84 -14.29 6.42
C PHE A 46 1.61 -15.46 7.39
N GLY A 47 2.20 -16.62 7.07
CA GLY A 47 2.35 -17.75 7.99
C GLY A 47 1.10 -18.57 8.28
N ASN A 48 0.01 -18.47 7.50
CA ASN A 48 -1.24 -19.18 7.81
C ASN A 48 -2.02 -19.64 6.57
N ALA A 49 -2.41 -20.92 6.54
CA ALA A 49 -3.20 -21.58 5.49
C ALA A 49 -4.69 -21.22 5.47
N ASP A 50 -5.06 -20.05 5.98
CA ASP A 50 -6.46 -19.64 6.09
C ASP A 50 -6.95 -19.06 4.75
N ASP A 51 -8.20 -19.38 4.38
CA ASP A 51 -8.88 -18.77 3.24
C ASP A 51 -9.17 -17.29 3.54
N TYR A 52 -8.28 -16.40 3.11
CA TYR A 52 -8.47 -14.96 3.24
C TYR A 52 -9.48 -14.44 2.22
N VAL A 53 -10.48 -13.70 2.71
CA VAL A 53 -11.38 -12.90 1.87
C VAL A 53 -10.77 -11.52 1.63
N VAL A 54 -10.52 -11.19 0.37
CA VAL A 54 -9.96 -9.89 -0.04
C VAL A 54 -11.06 -8.84 -0.20
N ILE A 55 -11.03 -7.81 0.64
CA ILE A 55 -11.99 -6.70 0.61
C ILE A 55 -11.25 -5.41 0.24
N TRP A 56 -11.63 -4.82 -0.89
CA TRP A 56 -11.17 -3.49 -1.30
C TRP A 56 -12.18 -2.44 -0.83
N ASN A 57 -11.79 -1.61 0.14
CA ASN A 57 -12.70 -0.70 0.83
C ASN A 57 -13.03 0.55 0.01
N ASN A 58 -12.10 0.99 -0.83
CA ASN A 58 -12.20 2.21 -1.64
C ASN A 58 -12.75 1.95 -3.05
N MET A 59 -13.42 0.81 -3.26
CA MET A 59 -14.10 0.52 -4.52
C MET A 59 -15.27 1.51 -4.74
N GLY A 60 -15.02 2.56 -5.50
CA GLY A 60 -15.99 3.58 -5.91
C GLY A 60 -15.95 4.88 -5.10
N VAL A 61 -15.86 4.82 -3.76
CA VAL A 61 -15.83 6.00 -2.88
C VAL A 61 -14.77 5.80 -1.79
N GLU A 62 -13.90 6.79 -1.60
CA GLU A 62 -12.90 6.83 -0.53
C GLU A 62 -13.61 6.87 0.83
N ARG A 63 -13.35 5.88 1.69
CA ARG A 63 -14.04 5.72 2.98
C ARG A 63 -13.32 6.40 4.15
N GLY A 64 -12.14 6.98 3.91
CA GLY A 64 -11.32 7.58 4.96
C GLY A 64 -10.70 6.59 5.95
N LEU A 65 -10.69 5.29 5.60
CA LEU A 65 -10.01 4.27 6.40
C LEU A 65 -8.49 4.42 6.25
N PRO A 66 -7.69 4.10 7.28
CA PRO A 66 -6.22 4.19 7.24
C PRO A 66 -5.57 3.01 6.46
N TYR A 67 -6.30 2.43 5.51
CA TYR A 67 -5.90 1.33 4.64
C TYR A 67 -6.89 1.21 3.48
N ASP A 68 -6.41 0.76 2.32
CA ASP A 68 -7.23 0.57 1.12
C ASP A 68 -7.88 -0.81 1.06
N ILE A 69 -7.14 -1.85 1.48
CA ILE A 69 -7.55 -3.26 1.36
C ILE A 69 -7.42 -3.94 2.72
N VAL A 70 -8.39 -4.81 3.05
CA VAL A 70 -8.31 -5.70 4.20
C VAL A 70 -8.47 -7.15 3.75
N LEU A 71 -7.61 -8.03 4.26
CA LEU A 71 -7.76 -9.47 4.18
C LEU A 71 -8.39 -9.96 5.47
N LYS A 72 -9.56 -10.60 5.37
CA LYS A 72 -10.24 -11.19 6.52
C LYS A 72 -10.08 -12.70 6.50
N GLY A 73 -9.40 -13.24 7.50
CA GLY A 73 -9.24 -14.68 7.72
C GLY A 73 -9.82 -15.11 9.06
N ALA A 74 -9.83 -16.41 9.35
CA ALA A 74 -10.37 -16.97 10.58
C ALA A 74 -9.62 -16.49 11.85
N ARG A 75 -8.33 -16.16 11.71
CA ARG A 75 -7.45 -15.76 12.82
C ARG A 75 -7.24 -14.26 12.97
N GLY A 76 -7.82 -13.45 12.07
CA GLY A 76 -7.70 -12.00 12.17
C GLY A 76 -7.74 -11.29 10.82
N GLU A 77 -7.38 -10.01 10.88
CA GLU A 77 -7.41 -9.10 9.75
C GLU A 77 -5.99 -8.63 9.43
N LEU A 78 -5.68 -8.55 8.13
CA LEU A 78 -4.46 -7.92 7.62
C LEU A 78 -4.86 -6.70 6.80
N PHE A 79 -4.23 -5.57 7.06
CA PHE A 79 -4.54 -4.26 6.53
C PHE A 79 -3.44 -3.81 5.56
N PHE A 80 -3.84 -3.36 4.38
CA PHE A 80 -2.92 -2.96 3.32
C PHE A 80 -3.22 -1.54 2.88
N GLU A 81 -2.23 -0.68 3.02
CA GLU A 81 -2.18 0.63 2.37
C GLU A 81 -1.47 0.50 1.02
N VAL A 82 -2.10 0.94 -0.06
CA VAL A 82 -1.58 0.82 -1.42
C VAL A 82 -0.88 2.10 -1.84
N LYS A 83 0.35 1.96 -2.34
CA LYS A 83 1.13 3.07 -2.89
C LYS A 83 1.47 2.81 -4.35
N THR A 84 0.98 3.68 -5.22
CA THR A 84 1.09 3.48 -6.66
C THR A 84 2.09 4.44 -7.27
N THR A 85 3.02 3.93 -8.07
CA THR A 85 3.88 4.75 -8.93
C THR A 85 3.56 4.53 -10.40
N ALA A 86 3.62 5.61 -11.17
CA ALA A 86 3.43 5.56 -12.62
C ALA A 86 4.59 4.87 -13.35
N VAL A 87 5.77 4.91 -12.75
CA VAL A 87 7.04 4.38 -13.27
C VAL A 87 7.66 3.45 -12.24
N ASP A 88 8.59 2.61 -12.67
CA ASP A 88 9.38 1.75 -11.79
C ASP A 88 10.56 2.54 -11.19
N ASP A 89 10.28 3.22 -10.08
CA ASP A 89 11.27 3.94 -9.29
C ASP A 89 11.13 3.54 -7.82
N GLU A 90 12.01 2.67 -7.36
CA GLU A 90 12.07 2.16 -5.98
C GLU A 90 12.48 3.24 -4.97
N HIS A 91 13.24 4.25 -5.39
CA HIS A 91 13.78 5.29 -4.51
C HIS A 91 12.81 6.44 -4.27
N LYS A 92 11.78 6.58 -5.10
CA LYS A 92 10.75 7.60 -4.94
C LYS A 92 10.06 7.46 -3.56
N PRO A 93 10.02 8.53 -2.74
CA PRO A 93 9.29 8.51 -1.48
C PRO A 93 7.79 8.27 -1.69
N MET A 94 7.17 7.59 -0.72
CA MET A 94 5.73 7.35 -0.68
C MET A 94 5.06 8.31 0.30
N GLU A 95 3.92 8.87 -0.08
CA GLU A 95 3.14 9.71 0.84
C GLU A 95 2.36 8.86 1.82
N ILE A 96 2.39 9.23 3.10
CA ILE A 96 1.60 8.60 4.17
C ILE A 96 1.01 9.68 5.09
N SER A 97 -0.22 9.50 5.56
CA SER A 97 -0.78 10.44 6.55
C SER A 97 -0.50 9.97 7.98
N VAL A 98 -0.64 10.88 8.95
CA VAL A 98 -0.50 10.55 10.38
C VAL A 98 -1.48 9.44 10.79
N ASN A 99 -2.70 9.46 10.26
CA ASN A 99 -3.71 8.42 10.56
C ASN A 99 -3.23 7.01 10.18
N HIS A 100 -2.58 6.87 9.02
CA HIS A 100 -2.00 5.60 8.58
C HIS A 100 -0.87 5.16 9.52
N LEU A 101 -0.01 6.09 9.95
CA LEU A 101 1.09 5.80 10.87
C LEU A 101 0.60 5.38 12.25
N ASP A 102 -0.40 6.07 12.80
CA ASP A 102 -0.98 5.73 14.10
C ASP A 102 -1.67 4.36 14.04
N PHE A 103 -2.37 4.07 12.94
CA PHE A 103 -2.98 2.76 12.73
C PHE A 103 -1.94 1.64 12.59
N ALA A 104 -0.84 1.89 11.86
CA ALA A 104 0.26 0.94 11.72
C ALA A 104 0.92 0.61 13.06
N ARG A 105 1.08 1.62 13.95
CA ARG A 105 1.59 1.44 15.31
C ARG A 105 0.64 0.63 16.20
N ALA A 106 -0.66 0.79 16.02
CA ALA A 106 -1.67 0.01 16.74
C ALA A 106 -1.75 -1.45 16.23
N HIS A 107 -1.37 -1.72 14.98
CA HIS A 107 -1.47 -3.03 14.33
C HIS A 107 -0.12 -3.50 13.73
N PRO A 108 0.96 -3.60 14.53
CA PRO A 108 2.32 -3.76 14.00
C PRO A 108 2.55 -5.06 13.21
N ALA A 109 1.85 -6.14 13.57
CA ALA A 109 1.93 -7.44 12.89
C ALA A 109 0.91 -7.60 11.75
N GLY A 110 -0.09 -6.72 11.67
CA GLY A 110 -1.21 -6.83 10.75
C GLY A 110 -1.27 -5.70 9.72
N TYR A 111 -0.38 -4.73 9.76
CA TYR A 111 -0.37 -3.59 8.85
C TYR A 111 0.79 -3.64 7.86
N PHE A 112 0.46 -3.46 6.58
CA PHE A 112 1.39 -3.57 5.48
C PHE A 112 1.25 -2.38 4.53
N ILE A 113 2.36 -1.97 3.92
CA ILE A 113 2.35 -1.10 2.74
C ILE A 113 2.58 -1.97 1.51
N LEU A 114 1.68 -1.91 0.55
CA LEU A 114 1.79 -2.60 -0.73
C LEU A 114 2.08 -1.58 -1.83
N ARG A 115 3.29 -1.60 -2.37
CA ARG A 115 3.70 -0.71 -3.45
C ARG A 115 3.49 -1.38 -4.80
N VAL A 116 2.72 -0.72 -5.68
CA VAL A 116 2.48 -1.13 -7.06
C VAL A 116 3.25 -0.21 -8.00
N PHE A 117 4.18 -0.77 -8.76
CA PHE A 117 5.00 -0.02 -9.70
C PHE A 117 4.45 -0.10 -11.13
N ALA A 118 4.82 0.88 -11.96
CA ALA A 118 4.51 0.92 -13.39
C ALA A 118 3.02 0.79 -13.75
N ALA A 119 2.11 1.27 -12.89
CA ALA A 119 0.67 1.08 -13.08
C ALA A 119 0.09 1.78 -14.33
N ARG A 120 0.85 2.70 -14.98
CA ARG A 120 0.43 3.35 -16.25
C ARG A 120 0.73 2.51 -17.49
N GLU A 121 1.71 1.62 -17.43
CA GLU A 121 2.15 0.80 -18.56
C GLU A 121 1.47 -0.58 -18.54
N ALA A 122 0.71 -0.86 -17.49
CA ALA A 122 0.11 -2.15 -17.25
C ALA A 122 -1.37 -2.19 -17.66
N ASP A 123 -1.62 -2.66 -18.88
CA ASP A 123 -2.97 -3.12 -19.28
C ASP A 123 -3.40 -4.39 -18.51
N THR A 124 -2.44 -5.08 -17.88
CA THR A 124 -2.66 -6.27 -17.05
C THR A 124 -1.65 -6.34 -15.90
N PHE A 125 -2.01 -7.05 -14.83
CA PHE A 125 -1.16 -7.27 -13.65
C PHE A 125 0.25 -7.82 -13.97
N ARG A 126 0.45 -8.51 -15.11
CA ARG A 126 1.74 -9.12 -15.48
C ARG A 126 2.85 -8.11 -15.77
N ALA A 127 2.51 -6.84 -16.00
CA ALA A 127 3.47 -5.78 -16.30
C ALA A 127 3.83 -4.94 -15.06
N CYS A 128 3.23 -5.20 -13.89
CA CYS A 128 3.55 -4.50 -12.64
C CYS A 128 4.46 -5.37 -11.76
N SER A 129 5.42 -4.73 -11.09
CA SER A 129 6.04 -5.30 -9.90
C SER A 129 5.26 -4.86 -8.65
N VAL A 130 5.24 -5.73 -7.64
CA VAL A 130 4.62 -5.45 -6.34
C VAL A 130 5.66 -5.69 -5.25
N SER A 131 5.78 -4.75 -4.33
CA SER A 131 6.55 -4.92 -3.09
C SER A 131 5.63 -4.81 -1.90
N VAL A 132 5.83 -5.70 -0.92
CA VAL A 132 5.08 -5.68 0.35
C VAL A 132 6.05 -5.35 1.47
N PHE A 133 5.74 -4.33 2.24
CA PHE A 133 6.49 -3.91 3.42
C PHE A 133 5.68 -4.23 4.66
N SER A 134 6.23 -5.06 5.54
CA SER A 134 5.70 -5.36 6.87
C SER A 134 6.48 -4.59 7.93
N GLY A 135 6.02 -4.63 9.19
CA GLY A 135 6.73 -3.98 10.30
C GLY A 135 6.96 -2.50 10.02
N VAL A 136 5.95 -1.80 9.50
CA VAL A 136 6.08 -0.45 8.91
C VAL A 136 6.78 0.54 9.85
N ALA A 137 6.49 0.48 11.16
CA ALA A 137 7.17 1.32 12.14
C ALA A 137 8.70 1.09 12.16
N GLU A 138 9.13 -0.17 12.21
CA GLU A 138 10.55 -0.56 12.17
C GLU A 138 11.17 -0.25 10.79
N ALA A 139 10.43 -0.46 9.71
CA ALA A 139 10.90 -0.16 8.35
C ALA A 139 11.19 1.35 8.16
N ILE A 140 10.43 2.22 8.83
CA ILE A 140 10.69 3.66 8.88
C ILE A 140 11.95 3.96 9.69
N GLU A 141 12.06 3.40 10.90
CA GLU A 141 13.20 3.60 11.81
C GLU A 141 14.53 3.18 11.15
N ASN A 142 14.52 2.03 10.48
CA ASN A 142 15.68 1.49 9.77
C ASN A 142 15.89 2.09 8.36
N LYS A 143 15.05 3.05 7.95
CA LYS A 143 15.08 3.71 6.63
C LYS A 143 14.96 2.72 5.45
N ALA A 144 14.35 1.55 5.69
CA ALA A 144 14.04 0.56 4.66
C ALA A 144 12.93 1.06 3.71
N ILE A 145 12.09 1.98 4.18
CA ILE A 145 11.13 2.71 3.36
C ILE A 145 11.28 4.22 3.55
N ARG A 146 11.08 4.98 2.46
CA ARG A 146 11.08 6.45 2.48
C ARG A 146 9.64 6.93 2.43
N LEU A 147 9.19 7.52 3.54
CA LEU A 147 7.85 8.10 3.66
C LEU A 147 7.91 9.63 3.73
N MET A 148 6.92 10.28 3.14
CA MET A 148 6.66 11.71 3.25
C MET A 148 5.31 11.91 3.92
N LEU A 149 5.26 12.74 4.96
CA LEU A 149 4.00 13.06 5.61
C LEU A 149 3.10 13.86 4.66
N ARG A 150 1.90 13.37 4.44
CA ARG A 150 0.83 14.13 3.79
C ARG A 150 0.22 15.07 4.83
N MET A 151 0.51 16.36 4.70
CA MET A 151 -0.07 17.44 5.52
C MET A 151 -1.40 17.91 4.97
#